data_AF-U6LBV7-F1
#
_entry.id   AF-U6LBV7-F1
#
_cell.length_a   1.000
_cell.length_b   1.000
_cell.length_c   1.000
_cell.angle_alpha   90.00
_cell.angle_beta   90.00
_cell.angle_gamma   90.00
#
_symmetry.space_group_name_H-M   'P 1'
#
loop_
_entity.id
_entity.type
_entity.pdbx_description
1 polymer ?
#
loop_
_entity_poly.entity_id
_entity_poly.type
_entity_poly.pdbx_seq_one_letter_code
_entity_poly.pdbx_strand_id
1 'polypeptide(L)'
;MQHGQQQAMWQEEREERYREEKRRRQAKQDLWREEQPLLLQPSYRLSGPSQEDEWIAPDSPKPEAPQPSTSQQAFHFSAPATVADTTTSDGVSTQGGWGFPGGPPATYLAATHAGASWGSAASAVGGRAPLGSSIAPRHRAVANDEHISVNMPALTRLLAHARAAGAPESAGTGAAAAASGSQSSMPEALLNSGMAELLPIPESTVSSSDGHPFARLPALSVMKVPAGISVDMKRAVESGGGMRNPEALLEKAHSLLSRELLYPGHMAELAHVAGMLLAHAMHHQSRDLSKQKLSRAVKQLGIRFLVLDAAVSAFVVLDQEPDAARWKVITNAINHAFPPLPVRPAHTGRPNVNYYRARDLSRAIQMLKTGQRPDSAQLIRLKRMLFCLPSSPAYFKRRVFDGWRLDDRLTK
;
A
#
# COMPACT_ATOMS: atom_id res chain seq x y z
N MET A 1 22.00 60.17 3.15
CA MET A 1 20.55 60.14 2.85
C MET A 1 20.17 59.30 1.63
N GLN A 2 20.94 59.29 0.52
CA GLN A 2 20.60 58.50 -0.68
C GLN A 2 20.50 56.97 -0.47
N HIS A 3 21.34 56.38 0.39
CA HIS A 3 21.32 54.92 0.60
C HIS A 3 20.02 54.43 1.30
N GLY A 4 19.45 55.25 2.19
CA GLY A 4 18.19 54.92 2.87
C GLY A 4 16.98 54.93 1.94
N GLN A 5 16.98 55.80 0.92
CA GLN A 5 15.90 55.87 -0.07
C GLN A 5 15.88 54.62 -0.99
N GLN A 6 17.05 54.09 -1.37
CA GLN A 6 17.11 52.85 -2.15
C GLN A 6 16.62 51.64 -1.38
N GLN A 7 16.90 51.56 -0.08
CA GLN A 7 16.46 50.44 0.74
C GLN A 7 14.94 50.45 0.98
N ALA A 8 14.35 51.63 1.16
CA ALA A 8 12.91 51.79 1.28
C ALA A 8 12.18 51.39 -0.01
N MET A 9 12.67 51.85 -1.17
CA MET A 9 12.09 51.51 -2.48
C MET A 9 12.10 49.98 -2.73
N TRP A 10 13.18 49.30 -2.35
CA TRP A 10 13.27 47.85 -2.52
C TRP A 10 12.33 47.04 -1.60
N GLN A 11 12.07 47.54 -0.39
CA GLN A 11 11.07 46.93 0.51
C GLN A 11 9.66 47.12 -0.03
N GLU A 12 9.34 48.30 -0.56
CA GLU A 12 8.04 48.61 -1.15
C GLU A 12 7.75 47.72 -2.37
N GLU A 13 8.72 47.54 -3.27
CA GLU A 13 8.58 46.66 -4.45
C GLU A 13 8.31 45.19 -4.04
N ARG A 14 8.96 44.73 -2.96
CA ARG A 14 8.73 43.39 -2.41
C ARG A 14 7.33 43.22 -1.85
N GLU A 15 6.85 44.21 -1.11
CA GLU A 15 5.49 44.19 -0.58
C GLU A 15 4.45 44.23 -1.70
N GLU A 16 4.67 45.06 -2.72
CA GLU A 16 3.77 45.17 -3.86
C GLU A 16 3.68 43.83 -4.62
N ARG A 17 4.83 43.18 -4.87
CA ARG A 17 4.89 41.86 -5.50
C ARG A 17 4.16 40.79 -4.68
N TYR A 18 4.28 40.84 -3.34
CA TYR A 18 3.55 39.93 -2.46
C TYR A 18 2.04 40.18 -2.49
N ARG A 19 1.59 41.45 -2.51
CA ARG A 19 0.18 41.82 -2.64
C ARG A 19 -0.39 41.39 -3.99
N GLU A 20 0.38 41.51 -5.08
CA GLU A 20 -0.02 41.05 -6.40
C GLU A 20 -0.14 39.52 -6.47
N GLU A 21 0.83 38.77 -5.95
CA GLU A 21 0.77 37.31 -5.94
C GLU A 21 -0.41 36.81 -5.09
N LYS A 22 -0.70 37.48 -3.97
CA LYS A 22 -1.88 37.19 -3.14
C LYS A 22 -3.18 37.44 -3.90
N ARG A 23 -3.31 38.58 -4.59
CA ARG A 23 -4.46 38.88 -5.48
C ARG A 23 -4.62 37.81 -6.57
N ARG A 24 -3.53 37.37 -7.20
CA ARG A 24 -3.56 36.33 -8.24
C ARG A 24 -4.00 34.96 -7.71
N ARG A 25 -3.60 34.60 -6.49
CA ARG A 25 -4.05 33.35 -5.84
C ARG A 25 -5.54 33.41 -5.50
N GLN A 26 -6.02 34.56 -5.03
CA GLN A 26 -7.42 34.77 -4.70
C GLN A 26 -8.30 34.72 -5.96
N ALA A 27 -7.92 35.44 -7.02
CA ALA A 27 -8.61 35.39 -8.31
C ALA A 27 -8.68 33.97 -8.91
N LYS A 28 -7.60 33.17 -8.78
CA LYS A 28 -7.64 31.76 -9.18
C LYS A 28 -8.61 30.94 -8.34
N GLN A 29 -8.71 31.22 -7.04
CA GLN A 29 -9.60 30.50 -6.14
C GLN A 29 -11.08 30.83 -6.44
N ASP A 30 -11.36 32.09 -6.79
CA ASP A 30 -12.69 32.54 -7.19
C ASP A 30 -13.10 31.96 -8.55
N LEU A 31 -12.19 31.93 -9.53
CA LEU A 31 -12.42 31.26 -10.83
C LEU A 31 -12.77 29.78 -10.64
N TRP A 32 -12.03 29.06 -9.80
CA TRP A 32 -12.31 27.65 -9.47
C TRP A 32 -13.67 27.46 -8.77
N ARG A 33 -14.16 28.46 -8.04
CA ARG A 33 -15.47 28.44 -7.39
C ARG A 33 -16.60 28.66 -8.40
N GLU A 34 -16.39 29.55 -9.39
CA GLU A 34 -17.37 29.83 -10.45
C GLU A 34 -17.45 28.76 -11.55
N GLU A 35 -16.42 27.94 -11.74
CA GLU A 35 -16.49 26.80 -12.69
C GLU A 35 -17.25 25.58 -12.12
N GLN A 36 -17.46 25.49 -10.80
CA GLN A 36 -18.19 24.35 -10.20
C GLN A 36 -19.69 24.29 -10.52
N PRO A 37 -20.47 25.39 -10.58
CA PRO A 37 -21.91 25.34 -10.84
C PRO A 37 -22.27 24.94 -12.27
N LEU A 38 -21.40 25.16 -13.26
CA LEU A 38 -21.70 24.87 -14.68
C LEU A 38 -21.66 23.38 -15.02
N LEU A 39 -20.97 22.55 -14.23
CA LEU A 39 -20.87 21.10 -14.45
C LEU A 39 -22.00 20.29 -13.78
N LEU A 40 -22.92 20.96 -13.07
CA LEU A 40 -24.02 20.32 -12.33
C LEU A 40 -25.41 20.72 -12.83
N GLN A 41 -25.56 21.11 -14.10
CA GLN A 41 -26.89 21.14 -14.71
C GLN A 41 -27.31 19.72 -15.12
N PRO A 42 -28.34 19.13 -14.50
CA PRO A 42 -28.90 17.86 -14.94
C PRO A 42 -29.62 18.09 -16.28
N SER A 43 -29.15 17.46 -17.34
CA SER A 43 -29.85 17.40 -18.62
C SER A 43 -31.09 16.49 -18.51
N TYR A 44 -32.14 16.99 -17.84
CA TYR A 44 -33.50 16.46 -17.96
C TYR A 44 -34.28 17.34 -18.93
N ARG A 45 -34.50 16.84 -20.15
CA ARG A 45 -35.78 16.86 -20.89
C ARG A 45 -35.53 16.63 -22.37
N LEU A 46 -35.91 15.45 -22.83
CA LEU A 46 -36.57 15.25 -24.13
C LEU A 46 -37.28 13.89 -24.06
N SER A 47 -38.48 13.91 -23.49
CA SER A 47 -39.47 12.86 -23.67
C SER A 47 -40.11 13.06 -25.04
N GLY A 48 -39.80 12.18 -25.98
CA GLY A 48 -40.56 11.99 -27.22
C GLY A 48 -41.52 10.80 -27.06
N PRO A 49 -42.70 10.82 -27.69
CA PRO A 49 -43.69 9.77 -27.55
C PRO A 49 -43.22 8.50 -28.25
N SER A 50 -43.09 7.40 -27.50
CA SER A 50 -42.83 6.07 -28.03
C SER A 50 -44.07 5.56 -28.76
N GLN A 51 -43.94 5.50 -30.08
CA GLN A 51 -44.83 4.84 -31.00
C GLN A 51 -44.81 3.33 -30.74
N GLU A 52 -46.00 2.78 -30.58
CA GLU A 52 -46.29 1.35 -30.45
C GLU A 52 -46.08 0.70 -31.82
N ASP A 53 -45.11 -0.22 -31.93
CA ASP A 53 -45.01 -1.17 -33.05
C ASP A 53 -45.06 -2.60 -32.47
N GLU A 54 -46.30 -3.03 -32.26
CA GLU A 54 -46.87 -4.28 -32.74
C GLU A 54 -45.95 -5.13 -33.64
N TRP A 55 -45.15 -6.07 -33.09
CA TRP A 55 -44.75 -7.30 -33.80
C TRP A 55 -44.29 -8.36 -32.79
N ILE A 56 -45.07 -9.44 -32.68
CA ILE A 56 -44.67 -10.87 -32.74
C ILE A 56 -45.72 -11.73 -32.01
N ALA A 57 -46.36 -12.57 -32.81
CA ALA A 57 -47.35 -13.58 -32.43
C ALA A 57 -46.74 -14.74 -31.60
N PRO A 58 -47.58 -15.49 -30.87
CA PRO A 58 -47.17 -16.61 -30.03
C PRO A 58 -46.97 -17.88 -30.87
N ASP A 59 -46.01 -18.71 -30.48
CA ASP A 59 -46.07 -20.19 -30.53
C ASP A 59 -44.65 -20.76 -30.54
N SER A 60 -44.25 -21.41 -29.44
CA SER A 60 -43.34 -22.56 -29.50
C SER A 60 -43.37 -23.38 -28.21
N PRO A 61 -43.17 -24.71 -28.33
CA PRO A 61 -43.73 -25.67 -27.40
C PRO A 61 -42.80 -25.99 -26.23
N LYS A 62 -43.47 -26.34 -25.13
CA LYS A 62 -42.99 -26.91 -23.88
C LYS A 62 -42.08 -28.14 -24.10
N PRO A 63 -40.83 -28.14 -23.62
CA PRO A 63 -40.06 -29.36 -23.43
C PRO A 63 -40.31 -29.93 -22.03
N GLU A 64 -40.75 -31.17 -22.10
CA GLU A 64 -40.96 -32.17 -21.08
C GLU A 64 -39.72 -32.42 -20.20
N ALA A 65 -39.96 -32.60 -18.91
CA ALA A 65 -38.94 -32.90 -17.91
C ALA A 65 -38.59 -34.40 -17.91
N PRO A 66 -37.31 -34.75 -17.66
CA PRO A 66 -36.97 -36.00 -17.02
C PRO A 66 -36.46 -35.78 -15.60
N GLN A 67 -37.02 -36.57 -14.70
CA GLN A 67 -36.73 -36.71 -13.28
C GLN A 67 -35.45 -37.56 -13.02
N PRO A 68 -35.03 -37.77 -11.75
CA PRO A 68 -33.63 -37.72 -11.33
C PRO A 68 -32.92 -39.08 -11.39
N SER A 69 -31.59 -39.05 -11.59
CA SER A 69 -30.73 -40.21 -11.36
C SER A 69 -29.83 -39.97 -10.15
N THR A 70 -30.09 -40.75 -9.11
CA THR A 70 -29.26 -40.93 -7.92
C THR A 70 -28.03 -41.76 -8.27
N SER A 71 -26.83 -41.21 -8.08
CA SER A 71 -25.63 -42.03 -7.92
C SER A 71 -24.67 -41.35 -6.96
N GLN A 72 -24.71 -41.78 -5.70
CA GLN A 72 -23.69 -41.50 -4.71
C GLN A 72 -22.49 -42.39 -5.03
N GLN A 73 -21.37 -41.80 -5.46
CA GLN A 73 -20.10 -42.51 -5.55
C GLN A 73 -19.21 -42.00 -4.41
N ALA A 74 -19.09 -42.83 -3.38
CA ALA A 74 -18.21 -42.62 -2.24
C ALA A 74 -16.75 -42.79 -2.71
N PHE A 75 -15.96 -41.71 -2.63
CA PHE A 75 -14.51 -41.80 -2.76
C PHE A 75 -13.90 -42.15 -1.40
N HIS A 76 -13.56 -43.43 -1.23
CA HIS A 76 -12.63 -43.87 -0.20
C HIS A 76 -11.22 -43.39 -0.58
N PHE A 77 -10.66 -42.45 0.20
CA PHE A 77 -9.23 -42.17 0.17
C PHE A 77 -8.53 -43.11 1.14
N SER A 78 -7.81 -44.09 0.59
CA SER A 78 -6.83 -44.90 1.33
C SER A 78 -5.54 -44.09 1.53
N ALA A 79 -5.15 -43.92 2.78
CA ALA A 79 -3.82 -43.46 3.16
C ALA A 79 -2.82 -44.63 3.05
N PRO A 80 -1.62 -44.44 2.47
CA PRO A 80 -0.51 -45.34 2.70
C PRO A 80 0.44 -44.79 3.75
N ALA A 81 0.83 -45.74 4.59
CA ALA A 81 1.69 -45.68 5.76
C ALA A 81 3.08 -45.06 5.51
N THR A 82 3.56 -44.43 6.58
CA THR A 82 4.94 -44.44 7.09
C THR A 82 5.88 -45.44 6.44
N VAL A 83 6.94 -44.92 5.81
CA VAL A 83 8.24 -45.60 5.71
C VAL A 83 9.27 -44.65 6.31
N ALA A 84 9.80 -45.07 7.45
CA ALA A 84 11.02 -44.54 8.01
C ALA A 84 12.17 -44.97 7.10
N ASP A 85 13.05 -44.04 6.72
CA ASP A 85 14.40 -44.44 6.35
C ASP A 85 15.43 -43.47 6.94
N THR A 86 16.30 -44.11 7.69
CA THR A 86 17.44 -43.62 8.43
C THR A 86 18.58 -43.45 7.43
N THR A 87 19.06 -42.22 7.21
CA THR A 87 20.26 -42.01 6.38
C THR A 87 21.37 -41.40 7.23
N THR A 88 22.30 -42.29 7.56
CA THR A 88 23.62 -42.10 8.14
C THR A 88 24.44 -41.06 7.38
N SER A 89 25.01 -40.10 8.11
CA SER A 89 26.02 -39.16 7.60
C SER A 89 27.34 -39.42 8.32
N ASP A 90 28.22 -40.17 7.64
CA ASP A 90 29.68 -40.05 7.76
C ASP A 90 30.07 -38.91 6.79
N GLY A 91 30.93 -37.94 7.11
CA GLY A 91 32.20 -38.04 7.80
C GLY A 91 33.31 -37.81 6.77
N VAL A 92 33.57 -36.55 6.34
CA VAL A 92 34.83 -36.18 5.68
C VAL A 92 35.30 -34.83 6.17
N SER A 93 36.36 -34.93 6.97
CA SER A 93 37.26 -33.89 7.42
C SER A 93 38.28 -33.59 6.31
N THR A 94 38.47 -32.31 5.99
CA THR A 94 39.75 -31.85 5.42
C THR A 94 40.07 -30.45 5.93
N GLN A 95 41.10 -30.40 6.78
CA GLN A 95 41.89 -29.20 7.06
C GLN A 95 42.60 -28.72 5.79
N GLY A 96 42.78 -27.41 5.67
CA GLY A 96 43.69 -26.79 4.71
C GLY A 96 43.78 -25.29 4.97
N GLY A 97 44.76 -24.88 5.76
CA GLY A 97 45.07 -23.48 6.03
C GLY A 97 45.96 -22.82 4.97
N TRP A 98 46.32 -21.57 5.27
CA TRP A 98 47.29 -20.66 4.60
C TRP A 98 46.75 -20.03 3.30
N GLY A 99 46.86 -18.72 3.03
CA GLY A 99 47.49 -17.58 3.70
C GLY A 99 47.29 -16.34 2.79
N PHE A 100 47.30 -15.15 3.38
CA PHE A 100 47.43 -13.88 2.65
C PHE A 100 48.84 -13.79 2.02
N PRO A 101 48.99 -13.22 0.82
CA PRO A 101 49.40 -11.80 0.75
C PRO A 101 48.94 -11.03 -0.51
N GLY A 102 49.07 -9.70 -0.43
CA GLY A 102 49.54 -8.90 -1.58
C GLY A 102 48.50 -8.06 -2.32
N GLY A 103 48.62 -6.74 -2.17
CA GLY A 103 47.95 -5.73 -2.99
C GLY A 103 48.52 -5.58 -4.42
N PRO A 104 48.24 -4.45 -5.10
CA PRO A 104 47.78 -4.42 -6.50
C PRO A 104 48.88 -4.17 -7.53
N PRO A 105 48.53 -4.19 -8.83
CA PRO A 105 48.73 -2.95 -9.59
C PRO A 105 47.59 -2.58 -10.54
N ALA A 106 47.49 -1.27 -10.76
CA ALA A 106 46.72 -0.63 -11.82
C ALA A 106 47.34 -0.90 -13.20
N THR A 107 46.50 -1.18 -14.19
CA THR A 107 46.88 -1.02 -15.60
C THR A 107 45.70 -0.48 -16.40
N TYR A 108 45.94 0.67 -17.01
CA TYR A 108 45.15 1.27 -18.08
C TYR A 108 45.08 0.32 -19.29
N LEU A 109 43.91 0.15 -19.89
CA LEU A 109 43.81 -0.10 -21.33
C LEU A 109 42.57 0.58 -21.90
N ALA A 110 42.84 1.48 -22.83
CA ALA A 110 41.92 2.06 -23.78
C ALA A 110 41.62 1.03 -24.90
N ALA A 111 40.38 0.98 -25.38
CA ALA A 111 39.99 0.36 -26.65
C ALA A 111 38.63 0.95 -27.06
N THR A 112 38.66 1.95 -27.93
CA THR A 112 38.29 1.87 -29.36
C THR A 112 36.78 1.87 -29.62
N HIS A 113 36.30 3.07 -29.95
CA HIS A 113 35.04 3.28 -30.66
C HIS A 113 35.14 2.71 -32.08
N ALA A 114 34.24 1.79 -32.42
CA ALA A 114 33.93 1.43 -33.80
C ALA A 114 32.56 2.02 -34.15
N GLY A 115 32.56 2.86 -35.19
CA GLY A 115 31.39 3.58 -35.66
C GLY A 115 30.43 2.71 -36.48
N ALA A 116 29.16 3.13 -36.48
CA ALA A 116 28.23 2.83 -37.56
C ALA A 116 27.66 4.17 -38.05
N SER A 117 28.21 4.57 -39.20
CA SER A 117 27.84 5.69 -40.03
C SER A 117 26.47 5.43 -40.69
N TRP A 118 25.54 6.38 -40.57
CA TRP A 118 24.39 6.50 -41.47
C TRP A 118 24.38 7.93 -42.01
N GLY A 119 24.62 8.04 -43.30
CA GLY A 119 24.69 9.30 -44.02
C GLY A 119 23.31 9.89 -44.35
N SER A 120 23.19 11.18 -44.05
CA SER A 120 22.83 12.26 -44.97
C SER A 120 21.53 12.18 -45.78
N ALA A 121 20.61 13.10 -45.47
CA ALA A 121 19.95 13.91 -46.48
C ALA A 121 19.69 15.32 -45.93
N ALA A 122 20.00 16.32 -46.76
CA ALA A 122 20.09 17.74 -46.46
C ALA A 122 18.73 18.45 -46.40
N SER A 123 18.66 19.55 -45.64
CA SER A 123 18.33 20.86 -46.23
C SER A 123 18.55 22.01 -45.25
N ALA A 124 19.11 23.09 -45.80
CA ALA A 124 19.52 24.30 -45.14
C ALA A 124 18.34 25.21 -44.74
N VAL A 125 18.56 26.10 -43.77
CA VAL A 125 18.45 27.58 -43.88
C VAL A 125 18.72 28.18 -42.50
N GLY A 126 19.52 29.26 -42.50
CA GLY A 126 20.21 29.80 -41.34
C GLY A 126 19.35 30.57 -40.33
N GLY A 127 19.94 30.77 -39.16
CA GLY A 127 19.42 31.60 -38.08
C GLY A 127 20.46 31.71 -36.96
N ARG A 128 21.35 32.69 -37.07
CA ARG A 128 22.45 32.98 -36.16
C ARG A 128 21.93 33.90 -35.04
N ALA A 129 22.00 33.49 -33.78
CA ALA A 129 21.83 34.36 -32.61
C ALA A 129 22.69 33.87 -31.43
N PRO A 130 23.38 34.75 -30.69
CA PRO A 130 24.30 34.35 -29.61
C PRO A 130 23.56 34.26 -28.28
N LEU A 131 23.65 33.10 -27.60
CA LEU A 131 23.27 32.96 -26.20
C LEU A 131 24.53 32.84 -25.35
N GLY A 132 24.85 33.94 -24.68
CA GLY A 132 25.77 33.97 -23.56
C GLY A 132 25.06 33.65 -22.24
N SER A 133 25.90 33.36 -21.26
CA SER A 133 25.67 33.37 -19.81
C SER A 133 25.34 32.04 -19.12
N SER A 134 26.46 31.45 -18.69
CA SER A 134 26.67 30.58 -17.54
C SER A 134 25.93 31.07 -16.27
N ILE A 135 25.19 30.17 -15.61
CA ILE A 135 24.75 30.35 -14.23
C ILE A 135 25.03 29.07 -13.44
N ALA A 136 25.89 29.23 -12.43
CA ALA A 136 26.26 28.25 -11.42
C ALA A 136 25.11 28.00 -10.40
N PRO A 137 25.08 26.85 -9.72
CA PRO A 137 24.06 26.55 -8.72
C PRO A 137 24.45 27.13 -7.35
N ARG A 138 23.59 27.99 -6.78
CA ARG A 138 23.68 28.40 -5.37
C ARG A 138 22.67 27.63 -4.52
N HIS A 139 23.20 26.84 -3.60
CA HIS A 139 22.51 26.33 -2.42
C HIS A 139 22.06 27.49 -1.52
N ARG A 140 20.81 27.44 -1.02
CA ARG A 140 20.49 27.98 0.30
C ARG A 140 19.25 27.29 0.90
N ALA A 141 19.49 26.57 1.99
CA ALA A 141 18.50 26.23 3.00
C ALA A 141 18.30 27.44 3.91
N VAL A 142 17.06 27.71 4.36
CA VAL A 142 16.72 28.25 5.70
C VAL A 142 15.25 27.92 5.96
N ALA A 143 15.01 27.38 7.15
CA ALA A 143 13.72 27.10 7.76
C ALA A 143 12.97 28.38 8.11
N ASN A 144 11.64 28.33 8.17
CA ASN A 144 10.94 29.00 9.27
C ASN A 144 9.61 28.31 9.57
N ASP A 145 9.43 28.19 10.87
CA ASP A 145 8.39 27.57 11.65
C ASP A 145 7.42 28.69 12.04
N GLU A 146 6.14 28.60 11.65
CA GLU A 146 5.12 29.46 12.24
C GLU A 146 3.84 28.66 12.54
N HIS A 147 3.56 28.71 13.83
CA HIS A 147 2.44 28.17 14.58
C HIS A 147 1.13 28.88 14.16
N ILE A 148 0.16 28.13 13.65
CA ILE A 148 -1.23 28.62 13.59
C ILE A 148 -2.07 27.70 14.48
N SER A 149 -2.29 28.18 15.70
CA SER A 149 -3.22 27.64 16.68
C SER A 149 -4.65 28.00 16.23
N VAL A 150 -5.45 27.01 15.85
CA VAL A 150 -6.89 27.18 15.65
C VAL A 150 -7.61 26.43 16.77
N ASN A 151 -8.13 27.24 17.68
CA ASN A 151 -8.99 26.87 18.79
C ASN A 151 -10.39 26.56 18.24
N MET A 152 -10.95 25.37 18.55
CA MET A 152 -12.37 25.09 18.38
C MET A 152 -12.88 24.26 19.57
N PRO A 153 -14.11 24.51 20.05
CA PRO A 153 -14.56 24.09 21.37
C PRO A 153 -15.24 22.72 21.38
N ALA A 154 -15.10 22.07 22.54
CA ALA A 154 -16.07 21.24 23.24
C ALA A 154 -16.98 20.28 22.44
N LEU A 155 -16.59 19.01 22.40
CA LEU A 155 -17.54 17.91 22.64
C LEU A 155 -16.95 16.97 23.70
N THR A 156 -17.58 17.04 24.86
CA THR A 156 -17.29 16.31 26.08
C THR A 156 -18.10 15.00 26.10
N ARG A 157 -17.59 14.02 26.85
CA ARG A 157 -18.30 12.90 27.51
C ARG A 157 -18.53 11.62 26.72
N LEU A 158 -17.54 10.73 26.79
CA LEU A 158 -17.74 9.32 27.15
C LEU A 158 -16.36 8.73 27.49
N LEU A 159 -16.27 7.97 28.59
CA LEU A 159 -15.06 7.39 29.21
C LEU A 159 -14.44 8.22 30.36
N ALA A 160 -15.25 8.57 31.33
CA ALA A 160 -14.86 8.39 32.72
C ALA A 160 -15.77 7.29 33.26
N HIS A 161 -15.22 6.15 33.69
CA HIS A 161 -15.69 5.24 34.75
C HIS A 161 -14.83 3.97 34.69
N ALA A 162 -14.02 3.78 35.73
CA ALA A 162 -13.43 2.53 36.23
C ALA A 162 -11.94 2.67 36.57
N ARG A 163 -11.61 3.46 37.61
CA ARG A 163 -10.58 3.05 38.58
C ARG A 163 -10.66 3.88 39.86
N ALA A 164 -11.26 3.30 40.89
CA ALA A 164 -11.10 3.69 42.27
C ALA A 164 -11.09 2.41 43.13
N ALA A 165 -10.38 2.50 44.26
CA ALA A 165 -10.19 1.51 45.33
C ALA A 165 -9.15 0.40 45.04
N GLY A 166 -8.11 0.19 45.85
CA GLY A 166 -7.82 0.78 47.15
C GLY A 166 -6.35 0.62 47.58
N ALA A 167 -5.97 1.49 48.51
CA ALA A 167 -4.79 1.38 49.36
C ALA A 167 -5.02 0.30 50.45
N PRO A 168 -3.96 -0.12 51.17
CA PRO A 168 -3.72 0.56 52.45
C PRO A 168 -2.25 0.86 52.77
N GLU A 169 -2.10 1.82 53.69
CA GLU A 169 -0.88 2.22 54.38
C GLU A 169 -0.38 1.15 55.36
N SER A 170 0.94 1.05 55.53
CA SER A 170 1.57 0.95 56.86
C SER A 170 3.07 1.24 56.75
N ALA A 171 3.53 2.16 57.58
CA ALA A 171 4.92 2.54 57.77
C ALA A 171 5.72 1.49 58.59
N GLY A 172 7.04 1.49 58.45
CA GLY A 172 7.94 0.68 59.27
C GLY A 172 9.40 0.75 58.83
N THR A 173 10.14 1.68 59.45
CA THR A 173 11.58 1.94 59.36
C THR A 173 12.42 0.75 59.86
N GLY A 174 13.59 0.47 59.26
CA GLY A 174 14.59 -0.43 59.87
C GLY A 174 15.70 -0.89 58.93
N ALA A 175 16.94 -0.72 59.37
CA ALA A 175 18.17 -0.85 58.60
C ALA A 175 18.75 -2.28 58.46
N ALA A 176 19.66 -2.39 57.49
CA ALA A 176 20.90 -3.19 57.46
C ALA A 176 20.87 -4.71 57.12
N ALA A 177 21.76 -5.00 56.16
CA ALA A 177 22.69 -6.14 56.06
C ALA A 177 22.25 -7.49 55.47
N ALA A 178 23.02 -7.84 54.42
CA ALA A 178 23.64 -9.14 54.13
C ALA A 178 22.78 -10.36 53.70
N ALA A 179 23.05 -10.74 52.44
CA ALA A 179 23.51 -12.04 51.96
C ALA A 179 22.67 -13.33 52.13
N SER A 180 22.63 -14.04 50.99
CA SER A 180 22.55 -15.49 50.81
C SER A 180 21.24 -16.22 51.15
N GLY A 181 20.59 -16.63 50.05
CA GLY A 181 20.34 -18.05 49.78
C GLY A 181 19.34 -18.78 50.67
N SER A 182 18.18 -19.10 50.09
CA SER A 182 17.58 -20.42 50.27
C SER A 182 16.49 -20.69 49.23
N GLN A 183 16.62 -21.86 48.64
CA GLN A 183 15.59 -22.54 47.88
C GLN A 183 14.39 -22.80 48.79
N SER A 184 13.18 -22.49 48.33
CA SER A 184 11.96 -22.98 48.96
C SER A 184 10.92 -23.23 47.89
N SER A 185 10.64 -24.51 47.72
CA SER A 185 9.46 -25.10 47.10
C SER A 185 8.18 -24.45 47.62
N MET A 186 7.26 -24.16 46.70
CA MET A 186 5.85 -23.87 46.98
C MET A 186 4.97 -24.64 45.98
N PRO A 187 3.72 -24.93 46.37
CA PRO A 187 3.05 -26.17 46.02
C PRO A 187 2.10 -26.04 44.83
N GLU A 188 1.93 -27.20 44.20
CA GLU A 188 0.83 -27.60 43.34
C GLU A 188 -0.47 -27.63 44.16
N ALA A 189 -1.38 -26.69 43.90
CA ALA A 189 -2.72 -26.68 44.48
C ALA A 189 -3.75 -26.06 43.53
N LEU A 190 -4.59 -26.94 42.98
CA LEU A 190 -6.05 -26.81 42.85
C LEU A 190 -6.60 -25.48 42.30
N LEU A 191 -6.86 -25.46 40.99
CA LEU A 191 -7.96 -24.67 40.41
C LEU A 191 -8.85 -25.59 39.57
N ASN A 192 -9.68 -26.35 40.28
CA ASN A 192 -10.90 -26.93 39.76
C ASN A 192 -12.09 -26.12 40.27
N SER A 193 -13.07 -25.93 39.39
CA SER A 193 -14.47 -25.59 39.66
C SER A 193 -14.84 -24.11 39.85
N GLY A 194 -15.43 -23.60 38.78
CA GLY A 194 -16.28 -22.42 38.76
C GLY A 194 -17.05 -22.43 37.44
N MET A 195 -17.94 -23.41 37.27
CA MET A 195 -18.92 -23.45 36.18
C MET A 195 -19.78 -22.18 36.22
N ALA A 196 -19.40 -21.19 35.43
CA ALA A 196 -20.31 -20.14 35.01
C ALA A 196 -21.12 -20.71 33.83
N GLU A 197 -22.33 -21.14 34.14
CA GLU A 197 -23.45 -21.33 33.23
C GLU A 197 -23.75 -19.99 32.56
N LEU A 198 -22.93 -19.64 31.57
CA LEU A 198 -23.13 -18.49 30.71
C LEU A 198 -24.09 -18.92 29.60
N LEU A 199 -25.27 -18.32 29.69
CA LEU A 199 -26.31 -18.22 28.67
C LEU A 199 -25.75 -18.35 27.24
N PRO A 200 -26.42 -19.08 26.33
CA PRO A 200 -26.07 -19.13 24.92
C PRO A 200 -26.05 -17.70 24.37
N ILE A 201 -24.85 -17.14 24.24
CA ILE A 201 -24.66 -15.94 23.43
C ILE A 201 -25.06 -16.40 22.03
N PRO A 202 -26.12 -15.84 21.41
CA PRO A 202 -26.47 -16.20 20.06
C PRO A 202 -25.20 -16.03 19.24
N GLU A 203 -24.73 -17.12 18.64
CA GLU A 203 -23.62 -17.13 17.71
C GLU A 203 -23.92 -16.01 16.72
N SER A 204 -23.28 -14.87 16.97
CA SER A 204 -23.40 -13.70 16.13
C SER A 204 -22.89 -14.19 14.80
N THR A 205 -23.83 -14.44 13.89
CA THR A 205 -23.60 -14.86 12.51
C THR A 205 -22.41 -14.07 12.04
N VAL A 206 -21.25 -14.73 12.02
CA VAL A 206 -19.97 -14.11 11.68
C VAL A 206 -20.20 -13.62 10.27
N SER A 207 -20.49 -12.32 10.13
CA SER A 207 -20.82 -11.72 8.86
C SER A 207 -19.59 -11.93 8.01
N SER A 208 -19.66 -12.90 7.10
CA SER A 208 -18.51 -13.45 6.41
C SER A 208 -17.81 -12.28 5.72
N SER A 209 -16.66 -11.88 6.27
CA SER A 209 -15.85 -10.76 5.75
C SER A 209 -15.42 -10.98 4.30
N ASP A 210 -15.61 -12.21 3.80
CA ASP A 210 -15.45 -12.67 2.44
C ASP A 210 -16.33 -11.92 1.42
N GLY A 211 -17.46 -11.34 1.85
CA GLY A 211 -18.35 -10.58 0.97
C GLY A 211 -17.86 -9.15 0.66
N HIS A 212 -16.87 -8.63 1.38
CA HIS A 212 -16.47 -7.23 1.21
C HIS A 212 -15.60 -7.04 -0.06
N PRO A 213 -15.88 -6.07 -0.95
CA PRO A 213 -15.14 -5.89 -2.21
C PRO A 213 -13.63 -5.72 -2.03
N PHE A 214 -13.18 -5.08 -0.94
CA PHE A 214 -11.77 -4.99 -0.57
C PHE A 214 -11.05 -6.33 -0.39
N ALA A 215 -11.75 -7.36 0.10
CA ALA A 215 -11.22 -8.68 0.37
C ALA A 215 -11.53 -9.69 -0.75
N ARG A 216 -12.64 -9.49 -1.47
CA ARG A 216 -13.04 -10.32 -2.61
C ARG A 216 -11.94 -10.35 -3.69
N LEU A 217 -11.80 -11.51 -4.32
CA LEU A 217 -11.03 -11.69 -5.55
C LEU A 217 -12.00 -12.20 -6.64
N PRO A 218 -11.79 -11.84 -7.91
CA PRO A 218 -12.63 -12.31 -8.99
C PRO A 218 -12.50 -13.82 -9.18
N ALA A 219 -13.60 -14.47 -9.54
CA ALA A 219 -13.57 -15.83 -10.05
C ALA A 219 -13.10 -15.84 -11.51
N LEU A 220 -12.49 -16.94 -11.94
CA LEU A 220 -12.11 -17.13 -13.34
C LEU A 220 -13.31 -17.65 -14.13
N SER A 221 -13.54 -17.12 -15.34
CA SER A 221 -14.56 -17.64 -16.24
C SER A 221 -14.21 -19.03 -16.81
N VAL A 222 -12.94 -19.42 -16.71
CA VAL A 222 -12.40 -20.70 -17.16
C VAL A 222 -11.81 -21.39 -15.94
N MET A 223 -12.05 -22.70 -15.77
CA MET A 223 -11.55 -23.45 -14.62
C MET A 223 -10.02 -23.47 -14.51
N LYS A 224 -9.32 -23.27 -15.64
CA LYS A 224 -7.85 -23.24 -15.69
C LYS A 224 -7.37 -22.02 -16.48
N VAL A 225 -6.32 -21.38 -15.97
CA VAL A 225 -5.67 -20.25 -16.65
C VAL A 225 -5.04 -20.75 -17.96
N PRO A 226 -5.32 -20.09 -19.11
CA PRO A 226 -4.69 -20.43 -20.38
C PRO A 226 -3.17 -20.39 -20.32
N ALA A 227 -2.51 -21.35 -20.95
CA ALA A 227 -1.05 -21.39 -21.03
C ALA A 227 -0.51 -20.08 -21.65
N GLY A 228 0.50 -19.49 -21.01
CA GLY A 228 1.12 -18.24 -21.45
C GLY A 228 0.58 -16.99 -20.76
N ILE A 229 -0.55 -17.05 -20.05
CA ILE A 229 -1.00 -15.94 -19.20
C ILE A 229 -0.35 -16.09 -17.82
N SER A 230 0.72 -15.33 -17.59
CA SER A 230 1.40 -15.27 -16.30
C SER A 230 2.02 -13.89 -16.10
N VAL A 231 2.19 -13.50 -14.84
CA VAL A 231 2.92 -12.29 -14.45
C VAL A 231 4.41 -12.50 -14.76
N ASP A 232 4.92 -11.74 -15.74
CA ASP A 232 6.33 -11.80 -16.14
C ASP A 232 7.23 -11.06 -15.14
N MET A 233 7.65 -11.80 -14.11
CA MET A 233 8.56 -11.29 -13.08
C MET A 233 9.98 -11.08 -13.59
N LYS A 234 10.40 -11.84 -14.61
CA LYS A 234 11.72 -11.69 -15.23
C LYS A 234 11.84 -10.30 -15.83
N ARG A 235 10.85 -9.90 -16.62
CA ARG A 235 10.78 -8.55 -17.18
C ARG A 235 10.74 -7.49 -16.09
N ALA A 236 10.03 -7.71 -14.98
CA ALA A 236 10.00 -6.73 -13.89
C ALA A 236 11.39 -6.49 -13.26
N VAL A 237 12.24 -7.51 -13.21
CA VAL A 237 13.61 -7.44 -12.70
C VAL A 237 14.58 -6.84 -13.70
N GLU A 238 14.43 -7.19 -14.98
CA GLU A 238 15.37 -6.80 -16.05
C GLU A 238 15.03 -5.45 -16.71
N SER A 239 13.83 -4.90 -16.49
CA SER A 239 13.40 -3.66 -17.13
C SER A 239 14.31 -2.48 -16.73
N GLY A 240 14.70 -1.65 -17.70
CA GLY A 240 15.57 -0.47 -17.50
C GLY A 240 14.91 0.73 -16.81
N GLY A 241 13.76 0.55 -16.16
CA GLY A 241 13.04 1.61 -15.46
C GLY A 241 11.52 1.53 -15.65
N GLY A 242 10.80 1.36 -14.54
CA GLY A 242 9.33 1.35 -14.53
C GLY A 242 8.72 2.75 -14.61
N MET A 243 7.43 2.82 -14.92
CA MET A 243 6.66 4.08 -14.85
C MET A 243 6.78 4.71 -13.45
N ARG A 244 7.02 6.03 -13.37
CA ARG A 244 7.29 6.71 -12.08
C ARG A 244 6.06 6.86 -11.17
N ASN A 245 4.86 6.89 -11.74
CA ASN A 245 3.62 7.05 -10.98
C ASN A 245 2.78 5.77 -11.07
N PRO A 246 2.55 5.04 -9.96
CA PRO A 246 1.79 3.80 -9.99
C PRO A 246 0.28 4.02 -9.99
N GLU A 247 -0.22 5.25 -9.81
CA GLU A 247 -1.65 5.55 -9.62
C GLU A 247 -2.54 4.96 -10.73
N ALA A 248 -2.20 5.18 -12.01
CA ALA A 248 -2.98 4.66 -13.13
C ALA A 248 -2.95 3.13 -13.21
N LEU A 249 -1.82 2.50 -12.87
CA LEU A 249 -1.71 1.04 -12.82
C LEU A 249 -2.52 0.45 -11.66
N LEU A 250 -2.50 1.13 -10.49
CA LEU A 250 -3.28 0.72 -9.33
C LEU A 250 -4.79 0.83 -9.60
N GLU A 251 -5.23 1.92 -10.22
CA GLU A 251 -6.62 2.10 -10.65
C GLU A 251 -7.03 0.99 -11.63
N LYS A 252 -6.18 0.71 -12.63
CA LYS A 252 -6.46 -0.36 -13.60
C LYS A 252 -6.51 -1.74 -12.93
N ALA A 253 -5.55 -2.06 -12.07
CA ALA A 253 -5.53 -3.31 -11.31
C ALA A 253 -6.77 -3.45 -10.43
N HIS A 254 -7.18 -2.37 -9.75
CA HIS A 254 -8.41 -2.33 -8.96
C HIS A 254 -9.65 -2.59 -9.81
N SER A 255 -9.76 -1.96 -10.98
CA SER A 255 -10.89 -2.18 -11.89
C SER A 255 -11.02 -3.62 -12.38
N LEU A 256 -9.88 -4.34 -12.51
CA LEU A 256 -9.84 -5.75 -12.89
C LEU A 256 -10.16 -6.65 -11.68
N LEU A 257 -9.52 -6.42 -10.54
CA LEU A 257 -9.71 -7.21 -9.31
C LEU A 257 -11.07 -6.99 -8.63
N SER A 258 -11.79 -5.92 -8.96
CA SER A 258 -13.12 -5.67 -8.39
C SER A 258 -14.23 -6.39 -9.15
N ARG A 259 -13.92 -6.95 -10.32
CA ARG A 259 -14.88 -7.74 -11.10
C ARG A 259 -15.26 -9.01 -10.35
N GLU A 260 -16.41 -9.57 -10.72
CA GLU A 260 -16.84 -10.86 -10.21
C GLU A 260 -16.25 -12.01 -11.02
N LEU A 261 -16.11 -11.80 -12.33
CA LEU A 261 -15.60 -12.78 -13.28
C LEU A 261 -14.51 -12.15 -14.16
N LEU A 262 -13.39 -12.87 -14.33
CA LEU A 262 -12.34 -12.52 -15.28
C LEU A 262 -12.36 -13.45 -16.49
N TYR A 263 -12.37 -12.85 -17.67
CA TYR A 263 -12.21 -13.50 -18.97
C TYR A 263 -10.73 -13.52 -19.36
N PRO A 264 -10.30 -14.39 -20.31
CA PRO A 264 -8.89 -14.51 -20.70
C PRO A 264 -8.20 -13.18 -21.05
N GLY A 265 -8.89 -12.28 -21.76
CA GLY A 265 -8.36 -10.94 -22.05
C GLY A 265 -8.09 -10.11 -20.79
N HIS A 266 -8.98 -10.17 -19.79
CA HIS A 266 -8.79 -9.48 -18.51
C HIS A 266 -7.69 -10.14 -17.67
N MET A 267 -7.53 -11.47 -17.74
CA MET A 267 -6.45 -12.18 -17.06
C MET A 267 -5.08 -11.74 -17.60
N ALA A 268 -4.94 -11.69 -18.94
CA ALA A 268 -3.72 -11.20 -19.59
C ALA A 268 -3.42 -9.75 -19.24
N GLU A 269 -4.45 -8.90 -19.20
CA GLU A 269 -4.31 -7.51 -18.79
C GLU A 269 -3.90 -7.38 -17.31
N LEU A 270 -4.50 -8.17 -16.42
CA LEU A 270 -4.14 -8.20 -14.99
C LEU A 270 -2.69 -8.66 -14.80
N ALA A 271 -2.26 -9.71 -15.50
CA ALA A 271 -0.90 -10.21 -15.47
C ALA A 271 0.11 -9.14 -15.91
N HIS A 272 -0.21 -8.42 -17.00
CA HIS A 272 0.62 -7.33 -17.51
C HIS A 272 0.70 -6.15 -16.53
N VAL A 273 -0.43 -5.69 -16.00
CA VAL A 273 -0.49 -4.58 -15.03
C VAL A 273 0.26 -4.95 -13.75
N ALA A 274 0.11 -6.17 -13.25
CA ALA A 274 0.85 -6.66 -12.08
C ALA A 274 2.37 -6.65 -12.34
N GLY A 275 2.83 -7.12 -13.50
CA GLY A 275 4.24 -7.05 -13.89
C GLY A 275 4.79 -5.62 -13.92
N MET A 276 4.01 -4.67 -14.45
CA MET A 276 4.35 -3.24 -14.47
C MET A 276 4.40 -2.63 -13.06
N LEU A 277 3.48 -3.03 -12.17
CA LEU A 277 3.48 -2.63 -10.76
C LEU A 277 4.71 -3.17 -10.02
N LEU A 278 5.13 -4.41 -10.28
CA LEU A 278 6.35 -4.99 -9.71
C LEU A 278 7.62 -4.29 -10.21
N ALA A 279 7.69 -3.98 -11.51
CA ALA A 279 8.78 -3.16 -12.06
C ALA A 279 8.82 -1.79 -11.38
N HIS A 280 7.67 -1.12 -11.22
CA HIS A 280 7.59 0.14 -10.48
C HIS A 280 8.11 -0.01 -9.04
N ALA A 281 7.71 -1.07 -8.34
CA ALA A 281 8.13 -1.32 -6.97
C ALA A 281 9.65 -1.46 -6.87
N MET A 282 10.24 -2.28 -7.74
CA MET A 282 11.67 -2.56 -7.75
C MET A 282 12.52 -1.30 -7.97
N HIS A 283 12.12 -0.43 -8.90
CA HIS A 283 12.93 0.74 -9.24
C HIS A 283 12.64 1.98 -8.37
N HIS A 284 11.41 2.13 -7.86
CA HIS A 284 10.98 3.38 -7.24
C HIS A 284 10.62 3.26 -5.76
N GLN A 285 10.52 2.05 -5.21
CA GLN A 285 10.07 1.82 -3.82
C GLN A 285 11.18 1.36 -2.85
N SER A 286 12.45 1.52 -3.23
CA SER A 286 13.60 1.13 -2.41
C SER A 286 14.02 2.11 -1.33
N ARG A 287 13.53 3.35 -1.41
CA ARG A 287 13.91 4.41 -0.47
C ARG A 287 13.57 4.06 0.98
N ASP A 288 14.53 4.20 1.87
CA ASP A 288 14.33 4.10 3.32
C ASP A 288 13.48 5.27 3.85
N LEU A 289 12.47 4.94 4.66
CA LEU A 289 11.54 5.90 5.24
C LEU A 289 11.82 6.17 6.73
N SER A 290 12.79 5.50 7.35
CA SER A 290 13.15 5.65 8.77
C SER A 290 13.44 7.09 9.21
N LYS A 291 14.00 7.90 8.30
CA LYS A 291 14.35 9.32 8.53
C LYS A 291 13.30 10.32 8.00
N GLN A 292 12.15 9.84 7.53
CA GLN A 292 11.12 10.70 6.93
C GLN A 292 10.10 11.19 7.98
N LYS A 293 9.36 12.26 7.66
CA LYS A 293 8.18 12.64 8.46
C LYS A 293 7.15 11.49 8.41
N LEU A 294 6.54 11.15 9.54
CA LEU A 294 5.58 10.03 9.65
C LEU A 294 4.44 10.10 8.63
N SER A 295 3.87 11.29 8.38
CA SER A 295 2.82 11.46 7.37
C SER A 295 3.28 11.10 5.95
N ARG A 296 4.53 11.45 5.59
CA ARG A 296 5.15 11.08 4.32
C ARG A 296 5.46 9.57 4.27
N ALA A 297 5.91 8.99 5.39
CA ALA A 297 6.16 7.56 5.49
C ALA A 297 4.86 6.77 5.29
N VAL A 298 3.75 7.15 5.95
CA VAL A 298 2.43 6.52 5.77
C VAL A 298 1.98 6.57 4.31
N LYS A 299 2.15 7.71 3.62
CA LYS A 299 1.85 7.80 2.18
C LYS A 299 2.63 6.76 1.37
N GLN A 300 3.95 6.70 1.55
CA GLN A 300 4.81 5.81 0.78
C GLN A 300 4.55 4.32 1.10
N LEU A 301 4.37 3.99 2.38
CA LEU A 301 3.99 2.64 2.80
C LEU A 301 2.61 2.26 2.26
N GLY A 302 1.65 3.18 2.21
CA GLY A 302 0.34 2.91 1.61
C GLY A 302 0.44 2.55 0.13
N ILE A 303 1.28 3.26 -0.64
CA ILE A 303 1.54 2.93 -2.05
C ILE A 303 2.20 1.55 -2.16
N ARG A 304 3.23 1.26 -1.36
CA ARG A 304 3.93 -0.04 -1.35
C ARG A 304 2.99 -1.19 -1.03
N PHE A 305 2.13 -1.00 -0.03
CA PHE A 305 1.09 -1.95 0.35
C PHE A 305 0.14 -2.22 -0.81
N LEU A 306 -0.40 -1.18 -1.46
CA LEU A 306 -1.35 -1.35 -2.58
C LEU A 306 -0.71 -2.04 -3.79
N VAL A 307 0.54 -1.69 -4.12
CA VAL A 307 1.31 -2.32 -5.20
C VAL A 307 1.50 -3.81 -4.95
N LEU A 308 1.91 -4.18 -3.72
CA LEU A 308 2.12 -5.58 -3.35
C LEU A 308 0.80 -6.35 -3.21
N ASP A 309 -0.25 -5.75 -2.63
CA ASP A 309 -1.58 -6.36 -2.52
C ASP A 309 -2.15 -6.67 -3.90
N ALA A 310 -2.02 -5.74 -4.86
CA ALA A 310 -2.45 -5.98 -6.24
C ALA A 310 -1.67 -7.12 -6.92
N ALA A 311 -0.35 -7.17 -6.74
CA ALA A 311 0.48 -8.23 -7.32
C ALA A 311 0.20 -9.61 -6.70
N VAL A 312 0.12 -9.71 -5.36
CA VAL A 312 -0.22 -10.96 -4.67
C VAL A 312 -1.65 -11.40 -5.03
N SER A 313 -2.59 -10.46 -5.10
CA SER A 313 -3.96 -10.76 -5.56
C SER A 313 -3.96 -11.31 -6.99
N ALA A 314 -3.13 -10.77 -7.89
CA ALA A 314 -2.99 -11.29 -9.25
C ALA A 314 -2.40 -12.71 -9.27
N PHE A 315 -1.40 -13.01 -8.44
CA PHE A 315 -0.87 -14.37 -8.32
C PHE A 315 -1.94 -15.36 -7.87
N VAL A 316 -2.72 -15.01 -6.84
CA VAL A 316 -3.81 -15.86 -6.34
C VAL A 316 -4.88 -16.08 -7.40
N VAL A 317 -5.31 -15.00 -8.07
CA VAL A 317 -6.34 -15.07 -9.12
C VAL A 317 -5.88 -15.87 -10.33
N LEU A 318 -4.61 -15.77 -10.71
CA LEU A 318 -4.04 -16.47 -11.86
C LEU A 318 -3.51 -17.88 -11.49
N ASP A 319 -3.75 -18.35 -10.27
CA ASP A 319 -3.22 -19.61 -9.75
C ASP A 319 -1.72 -19.79 -10.04
N GLN A 320 -0.96 -18.69 -9.89
CA GLN A 320 0.45 -18.61 -10.22
C GLN A 320 1.28 -18.58 -8.94
N GLU A 321 2.14 -19.58 -8.77
CA GLU A 321 3.21 -19.51 -7.77
C GLU A 321 4.32 -18.57 -8.27
N PRO A 322 4.70 -17.52 -7.51
CA PRO A 322 5.75 -16.60 -7.93
C PRO A 322 7.10 -17.29 -7.88
N ASP A 323 7.95 -17.03 -8.89
CA ASP A 323 9.33 -17.50 -8.90
C ASP A 323 10.06 -17.01 -7.64
N ALA A 324 10.44 -17.92 -6.75
CA ALA A 324 10.95 -17.59 -5.42
C ALA A 324 12.22 -16.70 -5.47
N ALA A 325 13.12 -16.95 -6.43
CA ALA A 325 14.36 -16.19 -6.57
C ALA A 325 14.07 -14.74 -7.00
N ARG A 326 13.25 -14.55 -8.04
CA ARG A 326 12.86 -13.23 -8.53
C ARG A 326 11.97 -12.50 -7.55
N TRP A 327 11.05 -13.20 -6.88
CA TRP A 327 10.21 -12.63 -5.84
C TRP A 327 11.05 -12.07 -4.70
N LYS A 328 12.06 -12.84 -4.25
CA LYS A 328 13.00 -12.39 -3.23
C LYS A 328 13.77 -11.14 -3.66
N VAL A 329 14.23 -11.06 -4.91
CA VAL A 329 14.90 -9.86 -5.45
C VAL A 329 13.97 -8.65 -5.41
N ILE A 330 12.75 -8.78 -5.94
CA ILE A 330 11.77 -7.68 -5.98
C ILE A 330 11.40 -7.23 -4.56
N THR A 331 11.07 -8.17 -3.69
CA THR A 331 10.63 -7.88 -2.33
C THR A 331 11.76 -7.27 -1.50
N ASN A 332 13.00 -7.73 -1.63
CA ASN A 332 14.16 -7.11 -0.97
C ASN A 332 14.41 -5.67 -1.42
N ALA A 333 14.13 -5.35 -2.68
CA ALA A 333 14.20 -3.98 -3.18
C ALA A 333 13.13 -3.08 -2.53
N ILE A 334 12.03 -3.61 -1.98
CA ILE A 334 10.98 -2.81 -1.33
C ILE A 334 11.29 -2.68 0.16
N ASN A 335 11.66 -1.47 0.55
CA ASN A 335 11.86 -1.12 1.96
C ASN A 335 10.50 -0.97 2.66
N HIS A 336 10.38 -1.38 3.92
CA HIS A 336 9.16 -1.23 4.73
C HIS A 336 9.45 -0.62 6.11
N ALA A 337 10.69 -0.21 6.37
CA ALA A 337 11.08 0.50 7.57
C ALA A 337 10.36 1.86 7.63
N PHE A 338 10.08 2.31 8.84
CA PHE A 338 9.40 3.57 9.09
C PHE A 338 10.00 4.25 10.33
N PRO A 339 9.77 5.56 10.51
CA PRO A 339 10.37 6.30 11.62
C PRO A 339 10.00 5.69 12.97
N PRO A 340 10.99 5.48 13.87
CA PRO A 340 10.70 5.05 15.23
C PRO A 340 9.84 6.11 15.93
N LEU A 341 9.08 5.68 16.95
CA LEU A 341 8.34 6.63 17.77
C LEU A 341 9.37 7.55 18.44
N PRO A 342 9.25 8.88 18.33
CA PRO A 342 10.17 9.77 19.02
C PRO A 342 10.03 9.51 20.52
N VAL A 343 11.16 9.26 21.18
CA VAL A 343 11.27 9.20 22.64
C VAL A 343 11.12 10.63 23.15
N ARG A 344 9.89 11.16 23.13
CA ARG A 344 9.58 12.45 23.74
C ARG A 344 8.91 12.22 25.08
N PRO A 345 9.34 12.95 26.14
CA PRO A 345 8.71 12.87 27.45
C PRO A 345 7.24 13.29 27.31
N ALA A 346 6.37 12.59 28.05
CA ALA A 346 4.91 12.45 27.95
C ALA A 346 4.05 13.75 28.01
N HIS A 347 4.46 14.82 27.34
CA HIS A 347 3.76 16.09 27.38
C HIS A 347 2.76 16.13 26.23
N THR A 348 1.49 15.89 26.59
CA THR A 348 0.27 15.97 25.76
C THR A 348 -0.16 14.69 25.02
N GLY A 349 -0.50 13.66 25.80
CA GLY A 349 -1.43 12.52 25.64
C GLY A 349 -2.19 12.14 24.35
N ARG A 350 -2.00 12.75 23.17
CA ARG A 350 -2.69 12.33 21.93
C ARG A 350 -1.88 11.22 21.24
N PRO A 351 -2.47 10.03 21.01
CA PRO A 351 -1.79 8.98 20.28
C PRO A 351 -1.44 9.44 18.87
N ASN A 352 -0.20 9.21 18.45
CA ASN A 352 0.24 9.54 17.09
C ASN A 352 -0.38 8.56 16.10
N VAL A 353 -1.56 8.89 15.59
CA VAL A 353 -2.33 8.04 14.66
C VAL A 353 -1.46 7.59 13.47
N ASN A 354 -0.60 8.45 12.93
CA ASN A 354 0.27 8.11 11.80
C ASN A 354 1.31 7.04 12.14
N TYR A 355 1.80 7.01 13.38
CA TYR A 355 2.71 5.96 13.82
C TYR A 355 2.04 4.59 13.77
N TYR A 356 0.82 4.45 14.30
CA TYR A 356 0.07 3.20 14.27
C TYR A 356 -0.25 2.75 12.84
N ARG A 357 -0.62 3.69 11.96
CA ARG A 357 -0.83 3.40 10.53
C ARG A 357 0.43 2.91 9.84
N ALA A 358 1.57 3.57 10.08
CA ALA A 358 2.84 3.17 9.50
C ALA A 358 3.24 1.76 9.96
N ARG A 359 3.06 1.46 11.25
CA ARG A 359 3.30 0.14 11.83
C ARG A 359 2.42 -0.94 11.20
N ASP A 360 1.12 -0.68 11.10
CA ASP A 360 0.15 -1.66 10.57
C ASP A 360 0.40 -1.91 9.08
N LEU A 361 0.70 -0.87 8.29
CA LEU A 361 1.11 -1.00 6.88
C LEU A 361 2.43 -1.75 6.72
N SER A 362 3.41 -1.46 7.57
CA SER A 362 4.72 -2.13 7.56
C SER A 362 4.59 -3.64 7.79
N ARG A 363 3.77 -4.05 8.77
CA ARG A 363 3.44 -5.46 9.03
C ARG A 363 2.75 -6.12 7.84
N ALA A 364 1.76 -5.45 7.25
CA ALA A 364 1.05 -5.97 6.08
C ALA A 364 2.00 -6.14 4.87
N ILE A 365 2.92 -5.20 4.65
CA ILE A 365 3.95 -5.31 3.61
C ILE A 365 4.86 -6.51 3.89
N GLN A 366 5.29 -6.73 5.13
CA GLN A 366 6.10 -7.91 5.47
C GLN A 366 5.39 -9.22 5.13
N MET A 367 4.10 -9.31 5.44
CA MET A 367 3.27 -10.48 5.08
C MET A 367 3.19 -10.65 3.57
N LEU A 368 2.87 -9.57 2.83
CA LEU A 368 2.82 -9.61 1.36
C LEU A 368 4.17 -10.00 0.75
N LYS A 369 5.31 -9.62 1.35
CA LYS A 369 6.64 -10.03 0.88
C LYS A 369 6.86 -11.54 0.98
N THR A 370 6.10 -12.27 1.80
CA THR A 370 6.12 -13.74 1.84
C THR A 370 5.29 -14.40 0.73
N GLY A 371 4.63 -13.60 -0.12
CA GLY A 371 3.66 -14.09 -1.10
C GLY A 371 2.26 -14.34 -0.52
N GLN A 372 2.07 -14.11 0.78
CA GLN A 372 0.77 -14.29 1.44
C GLN A 372 -0.01 -12.99 1.54
N ARG A 373 -1.31 -13.06 1.25
CA ARG A 373 -2.23 -11.94 1.41
C ARG A 373 -2.70 -11.84 2.87
N PRO A 374 -2.81 -10.63 3.45
CA PRO A 374 -3.44 -10.44 4.75
C PRO A 374 -4.86 -11.01 4.80
N ASP A 375 -5.27 -11.44 6.00
CA ASP A 375 -6.66 -11.81 6.25
C ASP A 375 -7.63 -10.72 5.77
N SER A 376 -8.79 -11.15 5.27
CA SER A 376 -9.92 -10.32 4.88
C SER A 376 -10.21 -9.16 5.84
N ALA A 377 -10.33 -9.42 7.15
CA ALA A 377 -10.68 -8.38 8.13
C ALA A 377 -9.54 -7.36 8.28
N GLN A 378 -8.28 -7.84 8.31
CA GLN A 378 -7.10 -6.96 8.31
C GLN A 378 -7.04 -6.11 7.04
N LEU A 379 -7.29 -6.69 5.87
CA LEU A 379 -7.22 -6.02 4.58
C LEU A 379 -8.31 -4.94 4.46
N ILE A 380 -9.54 -5.24 4.87
CA ILE A 380 -10.65 -4.28 4.93
C ILE A 380 -10.29 -3.12 5.86
N ARG A 381 -9.77 -3.42 7.06
CA ARG A 381 -9.35 -2.40 8.03
C ARG A 381 -8.27 -1.48 7.45
N LEU A 382 -7.26 -2.03 6.78
CA LEU A 382 -6.17 -1.26 6.17
C LEU A 382 -6.67 -0.40 5.00
N LYS A 383 -7.48 -0.93 4.11
CA LYS A 383 -8.05 -0.18 2.97
C LYS A 383 -9.03 0.91 3.44
N ARG A 384 -9.89 0.64 4.42
CA ARG A 384 -10.73 1.68 5.07
C ARG A 384 -9.90 2.79 5.68
N MET A 385 -8.83 2.44 6.39
CA MET A 385 -7.89 3.38 6.99
C MET A 385 -7.18 4.27 5.96
N LEU A 386 -6.89 3.74 4.76
CA LEU A 386 -6.27 4.50 3.68
C LEU A 386 -7.27 5.39 2.95
N PHE A 387 -8.48 4.90 2.64
CA PHE A 387 -9.38 5.55 1.70
C PHE A 387 -10.63 6.16 2.34
N CYS A 388 -11.22 5.51 3.33
CA CYS A 388 -12.62 5.74 3.69
C CYS A 388 -12.80 6.55 4.99
N LEU A 389 -11.85 6.48 5.92
CA LEU A 389 -11.96 7.21 7.19
C LEU A 389 -11.83 8.74 6.99
N PRO A 390 -12.52 9.56 7.82
CA PRO A 390 -12.33 11.01 7.82
C PRO A 390 -10.87 11.41 8.06
N SER A 391 -10.15 10.60 8.85
CA SER A 391 -8.75 10.81 9.18
C SER A 391 -7.78 10.23 8.14
N SER A 392 -8.25 9.64 7.03
CA SER A 392 -7.41 9.07 5.97
C SER A 392 -6.37 10.06 5.45
N PRO A 393 -5.16 9.61 5.06
CA PRO A 393 -4.14 10.52 4.52
C PRO A 393 -4.65 11.27 3.29
N ALA A 394 -4.41 12.58 3.22
CA ALA A 394 -4.95 13.44 2.15
C ALA A 394 -4.64 12.95 0.72
N TYR A 395 -3.49 12.30 0.53
CA TYR A 395 -3.09 11.74 -0.76
C TYR A 395 -4.08 10.67 -1.28
N PHE A 396 -4.61 9.82 -0.40
CA PHE A 396 -5.55 8.75 -0.77
C PHE A 396 -7.01 9.22 -0.86
N LYS A 397 -7.27 10.51 -0.60
CA LYS A 397 -8.58 11.14 -0.81
C LYS A 397 -8.76 11.72 -2.22
N ARG A 398 -7.73 11.63 -3.06
CA ARG A 398 -7.75 12.10 -4.47
C ARG A 398 -8.69 11.24 -5.31
N ARG A 399 -9.27 11.83 -6.36
CA ARG A 399 -10.29 11.20 -7.21
C ARG A 399 -9.90 9.85 -7.81
N VAL A 400 -8.62 9.65 -8.11
CA VAL A 400 -8.09 8.36 -8.60
C VAL A 400 -8.39 7.18 -7.65
N PHE A 401 -8.63 7.45 -6.37
CA PHE A 401 -9.00 6.45 -5.37
C PHE A 401 -10.50 6.47 -5.02
N ASP A 402 -11.35 7.07 -5.84
CA ASP A 402 -12.80 7.09 -5.61
C ASP A 402 -13.40 5.68 -5.77
N GLY A 403 -12.89 4.85 -6.68
CA GLY A 403 -13.32 3.45 -6.86
C GLY A 403 -13.35 2.66 -5.56
N TRP A 404 -12.24 2.65 -4.81
CA TRP A 404 -12.18 2.00 -3.49
C TRP A 404 -13.18 2.56 -2.48
N ARG A 405 -13.53 3.85 -2.54
CA ARG A 405 -14.52 4.44 -1.61
C ARG A 405 -15.94 4.05 -1.99
N LEU A 406 -16.22 3.83 -3.27
CA LEU A 406 -17.51 3.32 -3.72
C LEU A 406 -17.70 1.88 -3.27
N ASP A 407 -16.67 1.05 -3.42
CA ASP A 407 -16.63 -0.33 -2.92
C ASP A 407 -16.98 -0.45 -1.43
N ASP A 408 -16.43 0.43 -0.58
CA ASP A 408 -16.73 0.44 0.87
C ASP A 408 -18.19 0.77 1.17
N ARG A 409 -18.85 1.55 0.30
CA ARG A 409 -20.25 1.97 0.48
C ARG A 409 -21.24 0.90 0.05
N LEU A 410 -20.89 0.04 -0.90
CA LEU A 410 -21.76 -1.04 -1.39
C LEU A 410 -22.02 -2.15 -0.36
N THR A 411 -21.31 -2.15 0.77
CA THR A 411 -21.42 -3.19 1.82
C THR A 411 -22.09 -2.72 3.10
N LYS A 412 -22.51 -1.45 3.16
CA LYS A 412 -23.27 -0.89 4.27
C LYS A 412 -24.73 -0.84 3.90
#